data_AF-A0A6N9Z5V9-F1
#
_entry.id   AF-A0A6N9Z5V9-F1
#
_cell.length_a   1.000
_cell.length_b   1.000
_cell.length_c   1.000
_cell.angle_alpha   90.00
_cell.angle_beta   90.00
_cell.angle_gamma   90.00
#
_symmetry.space_group_name_H-M   'P 1'
#
loop_
_entity.id
_entity.type
_entity.pdbx_description
1 polymer ?
#
loop_
_entity_poly.entity_id
_entity_poly.type
_entity_poly.pdbx_seq_one_letter_code
_entity_poly.pdbx_strand_id
1 'polypeptide(L)' 'MVVGAAVLCICSWFATASLLAVAAVVTGLCSFRECRICHRFATLIRTDQYGSICPTCQRMILEGRQQELLERRNG' A
#
# COMPACT_ATOMS: atom_id res chain seq x y z
N MET A 1 15.63 -27.63 30.04
CA MET A 1 15.27 -27.91 28.63
C MET A 1 14.09 -27.07 28.15
N VAL A 2 12.99 -26.96 28.90
CA VAL A 2 11.80 -26.16 28.52
C VAL A 2 12.08 -24.67 28.31
N VAL A 3 12.90 -24.05 29.16
CA VAL A 3 13.24 -22.61 29.07
C VAL A 3 14.02 -22.30 27.78
N GLY A 4 14.97 -23.15 27.40
CA GLY A 4 15.75 -22.97 26.17
C GLY A 4 14.89 -23.09 24.90
N ALA A 5 13.93 -24.03 24.90
CA ALA A 5 12.98 -24.16 23.81
C ALA A 5 12.07 -22.92 23.67
N ALA A 6 11.60 -22.38 24.80
CA ALA A 6 10.77 -21.16 24.80
C ALA A 6 11.52 -19.94 24.24
N VAL A 7 12.79 -19.75 24.61
CA VAL A 7 13.62 -18.66 24.08
C VAL A 7 13.81 -18.79 22.57
N LEU A 8 14.11 -20.01 22.08
CA LEU A 8 14.25 -20.27 20.65
C LEU A 8 12.95 -19.99 19.88
N CYS A 9 11.79 -20.37 20.44
CA CYS A 9 10.49 -20.06 19.85
C CYS A 9 10.26 -18.54 19.75
N ILE A 10 10.56 -17.77 20.79
CA ILE A 10 10.40 -16.31 20.79
C ILE A 10 11.34 -15.66 19.76
N CYS A 11 12.61 -16.08 19.71
CA CYS A 11 13.57 -15.58 18.72
C CYS A 11 13.13 -15.90 17.30
N SER A 12 12.63 -17.11 17.05
CA SER A 12 12.14 -17.51 15.72
C SER A 12 10.92 -16.69 15.29
N TRP A 13 10.00 -16.40 16.21
CA TRP A 13 8.83 -15.56 15.95
C TRP A 13 9.23 -14.12 15.60
N PHE A 14 10.20 -13.57 16.33
CA PHE A 14 10.67 -12.21 16.07
C PHE A 14 11.39 -12.10 14.72
N ALA A 15 12.16 -13.13 14.35
CA ALA A 15 12.85 -13.21 13.07
C ALA A 15 11.86 -13.34 11.89
N THR A 16 10.79 -14.13 12.03
CA THR A 16 9.78 -14.23 10.98
C THR A 16 8.96 -12.95 10.85
N ALA A 17 8.59 -12.32 11.97
CA ALA A 17 7.86 -11.06 11.96
C ALA A 17 8.65 -9.92 11.29
N SER A 18 9.96 -9.83 11.53
CA SER A 18 10.80 -8.79 10.91
C SER A 18 10.96 -9.00 9.40
N LEU A 19 11.13 -10.24 8.94
CA LEU A 19 11.18 -10.57 7.51
C LEU A 19 9.86 -10.23 6.80
N LEU A 20 8.72 -10.53 7.44
CA LEU A 20 7.40 -10.17 6.90
C LEU A 20 7.22 -8.65 6.81
N ALA A 21 7.67 -7.90 7.82
CA ALA A 21 7.60 -6.44 7.80
C ALA A 21 8.42 -5.85 6.65
N VAL A 22 9.66 -6.33 6.44
CA VAL A 22 10.51 -5.88 5.32
C VAL A 22 9.87 -6.23 3.98
N ALA A 23 9.34 -7.44 3.82
CA ALA A 23 8.64 -7.84 2.59
C ALA A 23 7.41 -6.96 2.30
N ALA A 24 6.64 -6.59 3.33
CA ALA A 24 5.50 -5.68 3.20
C ALA A 24 5.93 -4.26 2.78
N VAL A 25 7.05 -3.75 3.32
CA VAL A 25 7.60 -2.44 2.91
C VAL A 25 8.10 -2.49 1.47
N VAL A 26 8.88 -3.52 1.10
CA VAL A 26 9.43 -3.67 -0.26
C VAL A 26 8.30 -3.81 -1.29
N THR A 27 7.29 -4.62 -1.02
CA THR A 27 6.12 -4.75 -1.91
C THR A 27 5.31 -3.45 -2.00
N GLY A 28 5.18 -2.71 -0.89
CA GLY A 28 4.59 -1.37 -0.87
C GLY A 28 5.36 -0.37 -1.73
N LEU A 29 6.69 -0.36 -1.64
CA LEU A 29 7.59 0.51 -2.43
C LEU A 29 7.63 0.12 -3.92
N CYS A 30 7.60 -1.17 -4.26
CA CYS A 30 7.52 -1.60 -5.66
C CYS A 30 6.16 -1.27 -6.31
N SER A 31 5.12 -1.05 -5.49
CA SER A 31 3.79 -0.61 -5.94
C SER A 31 3.67 0.93 -6.04
N PHE A 32 4.70 1.68 -5.63
CA PHE A 32 4.75 3.12 -5.84
C PHE A 32 4.92 3.41 -7.33
N ARG A 33 3.81 3.79 -7.96
CA ARG A 33 3.77 4.25 -9.35
C ARG A 33 3.02 5.57 -9.40
N GLU A 34 3.26 6.31 -10.46
CA GLU A 34 2.53 7.54 -10.71
C GLU A 34 1.07 7.21 -11.05
N CYS A 35 0.14 7.83 -10.34
CA CYS A 35 -1.29 7.67 -10.60
C CYS A 35 -1.68 8.44 -11.86
N ARG A 36 -2.41 7.78 -12.78
CA ARG A 36 -2.87 8.37 -14.05
C ARG A 36 -3.82 9.56 -13.91
N ILE A 37 -4.53 9.67 -12.78
CA ILE A 37 -5.58 10.70 -12.59
C ILE A 37 -5.01 11.98 -11.97
N CYS A 38 -4.21 11.81 -10.91
CA CYS A 38 -3.71 12.91 -10.09
C CYS A 38 -2.20 13.12 -10.20
N HIS A 39 -1.51 12.34 -11.04
CA HIS A 39 -0.06 12.43 -11.28
C HIS A 39 0.81 12.40 -10.02
N ARG A 40 0.28 11.86 -8.91
CA ARG A 40 1.02 11.65 -7.67
C ARG A 40 1.49 10.22 -7.55
N PHE A 41 2.69 10.07 -7.00
CA PHE A 41 3.25 8.80 -6.58
C PHE A 41 2.45 8.25 -5.41
N ALA A 42 1.83 7.09 -5.62
CA ALA A 42 1.05 6.39 -4.61
C ALA A 42 1.05 4.88 -4.90
N THR A 43 0.63 4.08 -3.93
CA THR A 43 0.29 2.68 -4.18
C THR A 43 -0.94 2.63 -5.08
N LEU A 44 -0.83 1.96 -6.23
CA LEU A 44 -1.93 1.86 -7.19
C LEU A 44 -2.75 0.61 -6.93
N ILE A 45 -4.07 0.76 -7.00
CA ILE A 45 -5.03 -0.34 -6.99
C ILE A 45 -5.57 -0.49 -8.40
N ARG A 46 -5.63 -1.72 -8.89
CA ARG A 46 -6.24 -2.03 -10.18
C ARG A 46 -7.74 -2.15 -10.00
N THR A 47 -8.49 -1.29 -10.67
CA THR A 47 -9.95 -1.34 -10.71
C THR A 47 -10.39 -1.78 -12.10
N ASP A 48 -11.45 -2.57 -12.21
CA ASP A 48 -11.95 -3.06 -13.50
C ASP A 48 -12.44 -1.93 -14.42
N GLN A 49 -12.97 -0.85 -13.83
CA GLN A 49 -13.54 0.26 -14.59
C GLN A 49 -12.53 1.34 -15.02
N TYR A 50 -11.48 1.59 -14.23
CA TYR A 50 -10.59 2.75 -14.43
C TYR A 50 -9.11 2.39 -14.55
N GLY A 51 -8.75 1.10 -14.45
CA GLY A 51 -7.37 0.64 -14.47
C GLY A 51 -6.64 0.92 -13.14
N SER A 52 -5.32 1.09 -13.20
CA SER A 52 -4.47 1.35 -12.03
C SER A 52 -4.59 2.80 -11.56
N ILE A 53 -5.29 3.01 -10.45
CA ILE A 53 -5.55 4.34 -9.85
C ILE A 53 -5.18 4.36 -8.37
N CYS A 54 -4.97 5.55 -7.82
CA CYS A 54 -4.69 5.72 -6.40
C CYS A 54 -5.96 5.45 -5.56
N PRO A 55 -5.87 4.87 -4.34
CA PRO A 55 -7.04 4.62 -3.47
C PRO A 55 -7.81 5.89 -3.15
N THR A 56 -7.11 7.03 -3.00
CA THR A 56 -7.73 8.33 -2.78
C THR A 56 -8.58 8.76 -3.98
N CYS A 57 -8.07 8.51 -5.19
CA CYS A 57 -8.74 8.81 -6.46
C CYS A 57 -10.00 7.96 -6.61
N GLN A 58 -9.88 6.66 -6.33
CA GLN A 58 -11.00 5.73 -6.33
C GLN A 58 -12.09 6.18 -5.36
N ARG A 59 -11.71 6.54 -4.14
CA ARG A 59 -12.65 7.00 -3.11
C ARG A 59 -13.38 8.28 -3.52
N MET A 60 -12.66 9.27 -4.06
CA MET A 60 -13.28 10.51 -4.55
C MET A 60 -14.25 10.26 -5.72
N ILE A 61 -13.97 9.29 -6.60
CA ILE A 61 -14.90 8.89 -7.67
C ILE A 61 -16.16 8.26 -7.07
N LEU A 62 -16.02 7.35 -6.10
CA LEU A 62 -17.14 6.69 -5.44
C LEU A 62 -18.01 7.65 -4.63
N GLU A 63 -17.41 8.66 -4.01
CA GLU A 63 -18.11 9.73 -3.27
C GLU A 63 -18.71 10.79 -4.21
N GLY A 64 -18.52 10.67 -5.54
CA GLY A 64 -19.04 11.64 -6.52
C GLY A 64 -18.30 12.97 -6.56
N ARG A 65 -17.16 13.11 -5.87
CA ARG A 65 -16.37 14.36 -5.78
C ARG A 65 -15.40 14.54 -6.95
N GLN A 66 -15.89 14.38 -8.18
CA GLN A 66 -15.06 14.47 -9.38
C GLN A 66 -14.51 15.88 -9.63
N GLN A 67 -15.19 16.93 -9.17
CA GLN A 67 -14.74 18.32 -9.32
C GLN A 67 -13.44 18.59 -8.56
N GLU A 68 -13.33 18.14 -7.31
CA GLU A 68 -12.12 18.29 -6.51
C GLU A 68 -10.92 17.50 -7.07
N LEU A 69 -11.18 16.39 -7.76
CA LEU A 69 -10.15 15.63 -8.47
C LEU A 69 -9.56 16.43 -9.63
N LEU A 70 -10.39 17.19 -10.35
CA LEU A 70 -9.95 18.03 -11.47
C LEU A 70 -9.12 19.21 -10.98
N GLU A 71 -9.51 19.83 -9.87
CA GLU A 71 -8.73 20.90 -9.24
C GLU A 71 -7.35 20.40 -8.81
N ARG A 72 -7.26 19.19 -8.23
CA ARG A 72 -5.98 18.57 -7.85
C ARG A 72 -5.09 18.18 -9.03
N ARG A 73 -5.64 18.03 -10.24
CA ARG A 73 -4.86 17.73 -11.44
C ARG A 73 -4.19 18.98 -12.02
N ASN A 74 -4.81 20.14 -11.87
CA ASN A 74 -4.37 21.39 -12.52
C ASN A 74 -3.47 22.28 -11.63
N GLY A 75 -3.22 21.89 -10.38
CA GLY A 75 -2.41 22.64 -9.41
C GLY A 75 -1.07 22.01 -9.08
#